data_AF-A0A3N7CFT8-F1
#
_entry.id   AF-A0A3N7CFT8-F1
#
_cell.length_a   1.000
_cell.length_b   1.000
_cell.length_c   1.000
_cell.angle_alpha   90.00
_cell.angle_beta   90.00
_cell.angle_gamma   90.00
#
_symmetry.space_group_name_H-M   'P 1'
#
loop_
_entity.id
_entity.type
_entity.pdbx_description
1 polymer ?
#
loop_
_entity_poly.entity_id
_entity_poly.type
_entity_poly.pdbx_seq_one_letter_code
_entity_poly.pdbx_strand_id
1 'polypeptide(L)'
;MDLDAKSIEKLHQEARAFLGAFDWCRAITEDRIGFVYPGIVGVFLFKFKLARREVEEWVWVVTGDLPPAYIACEDSPNPATALDAYVGAMQEWVDAVEQGTPIAHLIPVNVAPSKENATRLKTRLDLLDEKILSGYAEDLKAF
;
A
#
# COMPACT_ATOMS: atom_id res chain seq x y z
N MET A 1 -20.82 -9.86 8.92
CA MET A 1 -20.68 -11.10 8.12
C MET A 1 -20.78 -10.83 6.62
N ASP A 2 -21.90 -10.36 6.07
CA ASP A 2 -22.03 -10.13 4.61
C ASP A 2 -21.39 -8.81 4.12
N LEU A 3 -21.27 -7.80 4.99
CA LEU A 3 -20.62 -6.52 4.68
C LEU A 3 -19.08 -6.62 4.70
N ASP A 4 -18.53 -7.46 5.57
CA ASP A 4 -17.08 -7.63 5.72
C ASP A 4 -16.50 -8.34 4.49
N ALA A 5 -17.15 -9.40 4.01
CA ALA A 5 -16.75 -10.12 2.81
C ALA A 5 -16.78 -9.22 1.56
N LYS A 6 -17.83 -8.41 1.39
CA LYS A 6 -17.94 -7.42 0.30
C LYS A 6 -16.83 -6.36 0.37
N SER A 7 -16.49 -5.93 1.59
CA SER A 7 -15.44 -4.94 1.80
C SER A 7 -14.05 -5.51 1.49
N ILE A 8 -13.79 -6.77 1.87
CA ILE A 8 -12.55 -7.48 1.53
C ILE A 8 -12.41 -7.65 0.02
N GLU A 9 -13.48 -8.11 -0.65
CA GLU A 9 -13.50 -8.26 -2.10
C GLU A 9 -13.24 -6.93 -2.81
N LYS A 10 -13.86 -5.85 -2.35
CA LYS A 10 -13.62 -4.51 -2.91
C LYS A 10 -12.14 -4.10 -2.79
N LEU A 11 -11.53 -4.27 -1.62
CA LEU A 11 -10.12 -3.91 -1.39
C LEU A 11 -9.18 -4.73 -2.29
N HIS A 12 -9.47 -6.02 -2.48
CA HIS A 12 -8.69 -6.90 -3.36
C HIS A 12 -8.84 -6.49 -4.83
N GLN A 13 -10.06 -6.19 -5.28
CA GLN A 13 -10.32 -5.69 -6.63
C GLN A 13 -9.62 -4.36 -6.91
N GLU A 14 -9.63 -3.44 -5.95
CA GLU A 14 -8.89 -2.18 -6.03
C GLU A 14 -7.38 -2.42 -6.16
N ALA A 15 -6.82 -3.34 -5.37
CA ALA A 15 -5.41 -3.68 -5.42
C ALA A 15 -5.01 -4.30 -6.76
N ARG A 16 -5.85 -5.21 -7.26
CA ARG A 16 -5.66 -5.86 -8.56
C ARG A 16 -5.75 -4.85 -9.71
N ALA A 17 -6.72 -3.93 -9.66
CA ALA A 17 -6.91 -2.89 -10.66
C ALA A 17 -5.75 -1.88 -10.65
N PHE A 18 -5.28 -1.48 -9.47
CA PHE A 18 -4.11 -0.62 -9.32
C PHE A 18 -2.88 -1.21 -9.99
N LEU A 19 -2.55 -2.48 -9.67
CA LEU A 19 -1.40 -3.14 -10.26
C LEU A 19 -1.55 -3.35 -11.78
N GLY A 20 -2.77 -3.67 -12.23
CA GLY A 20 -3.10 -3.84 -13.64
C GLY A 20 -3.09 -2.55 -14.47
N ALA A 21 -3.07 -1.36 -13.83
CA ALA A 21 -3.00 -0.08 -14.53
C ALA A 21 -1.58 0.25 -15.04
N PHE A 22 -0.56 -0.51 -14.63
CA PHE A 22 0.82 -0.30 -15.06
C PHE A 22 1.16 -1.11 -16.31
N ASP A 23 1.68 -0.45 -17.35
CA ASP A 23 2.10 -1.10 -18.61
C ASP A 23 3.15 -2.21 -18.43
N TRP A 24 3.91 -2.18 -17.33
CA TRP A 24 4.89 -3.21 -17.01
C TRP A 24 4.26 -4.47 -16.41
N CYS A 25 3.04 -4.40 -15.87
CA CYS A 25 2.32 -5.55 -15.33
C CYS A 25 1.54 -6.23 -16.46
N ARG A 26 2.12 -7.28 -17.05
CA ARG A 26 1.49 -8.01 -18.16
C ARG A 26 0.32 -8.87 -17.70
N ALA A 27 0.52 -9.59 -16.61
CA ALA A 27 -0.47 -10.50 -16.06
C ALA A 27 -0.15 -10.80 -14.59
N ILE A 28 -1.17 -10.73 -13.74
CA ILE A 28 -1.11 -11.22 -12.37
C ILE A 28 -1.34 -12.73 -12.41
N THR A 29 -0.39 -13.50 -11.90
CA THR A 29 -0.38 -14.97 -11.96
C THR A 29 -0.74 -15.63 -10.64
N GLU A 30 -0.53 -14.94 -9.52
CA GLU A 30 -0.90 -15.40 -8.18
C GLU A 30 -1.21 -14.20 -7.30
N ASP A 31 -2.12 -14.38 -6.34
CA ASP A 31 -2.34 -13.40 -5.28
C ASP A 31 -2.57 -14.07 -3.92
N ARG A 32 -2.17 -13.39 -2.85
CA ARG A 32 -2.34 -13.82 -1.46
C ARG A 32 -2.76 -12.65 -0.59
N ILE A 33 -3.58 -12.95 0.40
CA ILE A 33 -3.95 -11.98 1.44
C ILE A 33 -2.84 -11.95 2.49
N GLY A 34 -2.28 -10.77 2.74
CA GLY A 34 -1.44 -10.52 3.90
C GLY A 34 -2.31 -10.31 5.15
N PHE A 35 -3.04 -9.20 5.17
CA PHE A 35 -4.14 -8.98 6.10
C PHE A 35 -5.12 -7.94 5.53
N VAL A 36 -6.32 -7.91 6.08
CA VAL A 36 -7.36 -6.96 5.69
C VAL A 36 -8.11 -6.46 6.92
N TYR A 37 -8.24 -5.14 7.02
CA TYR A 37 -9.13 -4.44 7.92
C TYR A 37 -10.29 -3.89 7.08
N PRO A 38 -11.45 -4.56 7.08
CA PRO A 38 -12.57 -4.23 6.19
C PRO A 38 -12.93 -2.74 6.23
N GLY A 39 -12.95 -2.10 5.05
CA GLY A 39 -13.28 -0.68 4.89
C GLY A 39 -12.16 0.30 5.29
N ILE A 40 -11.01 -0.20 5.77
CA ILE A 40 -9.88 0.63 6.19
C ILE A 40 -8.69 0.41 5.27
N VAL A 41 -8.10 -0.79 5.29
CA VAL A 41 -6.88 -1.11 4.55
C VAL A 41 -6.81 -2.60 4.21
N GLY A 42 -6.28 -2.92 3.04
CA GLY A 42 -5.90 -4.26 2.63
C GLY A 42 -4.44 -4.30 2.18
N VAL A 43 -3.72 -5.34 2.60
CA VAL A 43 -2.35 -5.62 2.16
C VAL A 43 -2.34 -6.96 1.47
N PHE A 44 -2.01 -6.95 0.18
CA PHE A 44 -2.09 -8.12 -0.70
C PHE A 44 -0.73 -8.36 -1.35
N LEU A 45 -0.32 -9.62 -1.42
CA LEU A 45 0.87 -10.02 -2.15
C LEU A 45 0.46 -10.46 -3.54
N PHE A 46 1.06 -9.89 -4.57
CA PHE A 46 0.81 -10.26 -5.97
C PHE A 46 2.08 -10.78 -6.62
N LYS A 47 1.93 -11.92 -7.31
CA LYS A 47 2.90 -12.37 -8.30
C LYS A 47 2.43 -11.93 -9.68
N PHE A 48 3.33 -11.35 -10.46
CA PHE A 48 3.00 -10.92 -11.81
C PHE A 48 4.15 -11.12 -12.79
N LYS A 49 3.79 -11.21 -14.07
CA LYS A 49 4.74 -11.24 -15.19
C LYS A 49 5.08 -9.84 -15.64
N LEU A 50 6.38 -9.57 -15.78
CA LEU A 50 6.85 -8.34 -16.43
C LEU A 50 6.52 -8.35 -17.92
N ALA A 51 6.11 -7.21 -18.47
CA ALA A 51 5.81 -7.10 -19.90
C ALA A 51 7.05 -7.31 -20.79
N ARG A 52 8.23 -6.92 -20.31
CA ARG A 52 9.47 -6.91 -21.09
C ARG A 52 10.42 -8.07 -20.79
N ARG A 53 10.08 -8.95 -19.85
CA ARG A 53 10.93 -10.07 -19.42
C ARG A 53 10.04 -11.26 -19.05
N GLU A 54 10.54 -12.48 -19.24
CA GLU A 54 9.85 -13.69 -18.75
C GLU A 54 10.07 -13.94 -17.25
N VAL A 55 10.42 -12.89 -16.51
CA VAL A 55 10.62 -12.95 -15.05
C VAL A 55 9.30 -12.64 -14.37
N GLU A 56 8.98 -13.46 -13.37
CA GLU A 56 7.89 -13.18 -12.44
C GLU A 56 8.45 -12.47 -11.22
N GLU A 57 7.75 -11.43 -10.78
CA GLU A 57 8.12 -10.62 -9.63
C GLU A 57 7.01 -10.67 -8.59
N TRP A 58 7.39 -10.42 -7.34
CA TRP A 58 6.48 -10.31 -6.21
C TRP A 58 6.48 -8.86 -5.70
N VAL A 59 5.29 -8.33 -5.48
CA VAL A 59 5.08 -7.03 -4.83
C VAL A 59 3.95 -7.10 -3.84
N TRP A 60 4.09 -6.36 -2.75
CA TRP A 60 2.96 -6.01 -1.91
C TRP A 60 2.19 -4.87 -2.55
N VAL A 61 0.87 -4.87 -2.42
CA VAL A 61 0.00 -3.76 -2.79
C VAL A 61 -0.84 -3.40 -1.58
N VAL A 62 -0.82 -2.12 -1.22
CA VAL A 62 -1.61 -1.53 -0.15
C VAL A 62 -2.74 -0.72 -0.78
N THR A 63 -3.98 -1.00 -0.38
CA THR A 63 -5.19 -0.28 -0.81
C THR A 63 -6.13 -0.02 0.36
N GLY A 64 -7.08 0.91 0.23
CA GLY A 64 -8.01 1.23 1.29
C GLY A 64 -8.64 2.61 1.19
N ASP A 65 -9.07 3.15 2.33
CA ASP A 65 -9.39 4.57 2.47
C ASP A 65 -8.11 5.43 2.51
N LEU A 66 -7.21 5.20 1.54
CA LEU A 66 -5.88 5.80 1.40
C LEU A 66 -5.38 5.63 -0.04
N PRO A 67 -4.40 6.45 -0.49
CA PRO A 67 -3.78 6.28 -1.80
C PRO A 67 -3.20 4.87 -1.99
N PRO A 68 -3.47 4.18 -3.11
CA PRO A 68 -2.89 2.87 -3.35
C PRO A 68 -1.40 2.98 -3.71
N ALA A 69 -0.60 2.02 -3.25
CA ALA A 69 0.81 1.91 -3.64
C ALA A 69 1.27 0.45 -3.64
N TYR A 70 2.34 0.17 -4.39
CA TYR A 70 3.03 -1.11 -4.32
C TYR A 70 4.35 -0.95 -3.56
N ILE A 71 4.75 -1.97 -2.82
CA ILE A 71 5.98 -2.05 -2.03
C ILE A 71 6.76 -3.28 -2.50
N ALA A 72 8.05 -3.11 -2.77
CA ALA A 72 8.93 -4.20 -3.15
C ALA A 72 9.12 -5.17 -1.98
N CYS A 73 9.22 -6.47 -2.25
CA CYS A 73 9.40 -7.47 -1.20
C CYS A 73 10.82 -7.53 -0.61
N GLU A 74 11.81 -6.89 -1.24
CA GLU A 74 13.24 -6.96 -0.85
C GLU A 74 13.46 -6.50 0.60
N ASP A 75 12.90 -5.34 0.97
CA ASP A 75 12.97 -4.76 2.32
C ASP A 75 11.66 -4.94 3.10
N SER A 76 10.75 -5.78 2.60
CA SER A 76 9.42 -6.00 3.20
C SER A 76 9.04 -7.47 3.10
N PRO A 77 9.63 -8.34 3.93
CA PRO A 77 9.44 -9.79 3.83
C PRO A 77 8.03 -10.26 4.21
N ASN A 78 7.25 -9.42 4.90
CA ASN A 78 5.94 -9.77 5.42
C ASN A 78 4.94 -8.59 5.30
N PRO A 79 3.62 -8.82 5.44
CA PRO A 79 2.64 -7.76 5.20
C PRO A 79 2.70 -6.61 6.21
N ALA A 80 3.16 -6.85 7.44
CA ALA A 80 3.32 -5.78 8.43
C ALA A 80 4.47 -4.85 8.04
N THR A 81 5.62 -5.40 7.66
CA THR A 81 6.76 -4.62 7.13
C THR A 81 6.41 -3.86 5.85
N ALA A 82 5.56 -4.44 4.99
CA ALA A 82 5.08 -3.75 3.80
C ALA A 82 4.15 -2.56 4.12
N LEU A 83 3.27 -2.71 5.10
CA LEU A 83 2.43 -1.60 5.56
C LEU A 83 3.25 -0.53 6.26
N ASP A 84 4.24 -0.90 7.05
CA ASP A 84 5.18 0.03 7.70
C ASP A 84 5.97 0.86 6.66
N ALA A 85 6.54 0.19 5.66
CA ALA A 85 7.21 0.86 4.54
C ALA A 85 6.28 1.81 3.78
N TYR A 86 5.01 1.41 3.57
CA TYR A 86 3.97 2.28 3.01
C TYR A 86 3.73 3.51 3.88
N VAL A 87 3.56 3.33 5.20
CA VAL A 87 3.33 4.44 6.14
C VAL A 87 4.49 5.42 6.11
N GLY A 88 5.73 4.93 6.16
CA GLY A 88 6.93 5.74 6.05
C GLY A 88 6.99 6.55 4.75
N ALA A 89 6.80 5.90 3.60
CA ALA A 89 6.84 6.58 2.30
C ALA A 89 5.74 7.63 2.13
N MET A 90 4.55 7.38 2.68
CA MET A 90 3.46 8.35 2.66
C MET A 90 3.68 9.50 3.64
N GLN A 91 4.36 9.25 4.76
CA GLN A 91 4.74 10.29 5.70
C GLN A 91 5.78 11.23 5.09
N GLU A 92 6.74 10.71 4.30
CA GLU A 92 7.66 11.56 3.53
C GLU A 92 6.92 12.50 2.58
N TRP A 93 5.85 12.02 1.93
CA TRP A 93 5.01 12.86 1.07
C TRP A 93 4.29 13.95 1.88
N VAL A 94 3.72 13.60 3.03
CA VAL A 94 3.07 14.56 3.94
C VAL A 94 4.06 15.64 4.36
N ASP A 95 5.24 15.24 4.83
CA ASP A 95 6.27 16.16 5.30
C ASP A 95 6.74 17.11 4.18
N ALA A 96 6.92 16.58 2.98
CA ALA A 96 7.31 17.38 1.82
C ALA A 96 6.26 18.44 1.45
N VAL A 97 4.97 18.09 1.50
CA VAL A 97 3.88 19.04 1.27
C VAL A 97 3.79 20.09 2.37
N GLU A 98 3.98 19.71 3.64
CA GLU A 98 3.98 20.64 4.77
C GLU A 98 5.14 21.65 4.69
N GLN A 99 6.31 21.20 4.24
CA GLN A 99 7.53 22.00 4.12
C GLN A 99 7.65 22.75 2.79
N GLY A 100 6.81 22.42 1.80
CA GLY A 100 6.88 22.99 0.45
C GLY A 100 8.10 22.51 -0.36
N THR A 101 8.58 21.28 -0.10
CA THR A 101 9.70 20.69 -0.83
C THR A 101 9.23 19.86 -2.03
N PRO A 102 10.11 19.55 -3.00
CA PRO A 102 9.73 18.80 -4.20
C PRO A 102 9.28 17.37 -3.89
N ILE A 103 8.15 16.94 -4.45
CA ILE A 103 7.57 15.59 -4.25
C ILE A 103 7.79 14.63 -5.42
N ALA A 104 8.43 15.06 -6.50
CA ALA A 104 8.52 14.28 -7.76
C ALA A 104 9.34 12.98 -7.64
N HIS A 105 10.14 12.85 -6.58
CA HIS A 105 10.96 11.67 -6.31
C HIS A 105 10.28 10.68 -5.34
N LEU A 106 9.12 11.04 -4.79
CA LEU A 106 8.37 10.24 -3.82
C LEU A 106 7.35 9.35 -4.52
N ILE A 107 6.80 8.39 -3.76
CA ILE A 107 5.68 7.58 -4.23
C ILE A 107 4.52 8.53 -4.63
N PRO A 108 3.98 8.42 -5.86
CA PRO A 108 2.89 9.28 -6.31
C PRO A 108 1.64 9.11 -5.45
N VAL A 109 1.12 10.23 -4.96
CA VAL A 109 -0.18 10.32 -4.28
C VAL A 109 -1.18 10.93 -5.27
N ASN A 110 -2.31 10.27 -5.46
CA ASN A 110 -3.33 10.61 -6.47
C ASN A 110 -4.24 11.80 -6.10
N VAL A 111 -3.76 12.72 -5.26
CA VAL A 111 -4.44 13.97 -4.89
C VAL A 111 -3.50 15.15 -4.97
N ALA A 112 -4.05 16.36 -5.07
CA ALA A 112 -3.24 17.57 -5.13
C ALA A 112 -2.37 17.74 -3.86
N PRO A 113 -1.10 18.14 -3.99
CA PRO A 113 -0.21 18.38 -2.85
C PRO A 113 -0.58 19.68 -2.13
N SER A 114 -1.59 19.60 -1.27
CA SER A 114 -2.10 20.70 -0.46
C SER A 114 -2.02 20.35 1.02
N LYS A 115 -1.91 21.38 1.88
CA LYS A 115 -1.90 21.19 3.33
C LYS A 115 -3.12 20.40 3.83
N GLU A 116 -4.30 20.67 3.26
CA GLU A 116 -5.52 19.96 3.61
C GLU A 116 -5.41 18.46 3.31
N ASN A 117 -4.91 18.09 2.13
CA ASN A 117 -4.73 16.69 1.75
C ASN A 117 -3.63 16.02 2.58
N ALA A 118 -2.53 16.72 2.87
CA ALA A 118 -1.47 16.23 3.75
C ALA A 118 -2.00 15.93 5.15
N THR A 119 -2.77 16.84 5.76
CA THR A 119 -3.40 16.61 7.06
C THR A 119 -4.35 15.41 7.04
N ARG A 120 -5.20 15.28 6.00
CA ARG A 120 -6.12 14.14 5.87
C ARG A 120 -5.42 12.80 5.70
N LEU A 121 -4.30 12.78 4.99
CA LEU A 121 -3.47 11.59 4.83
C LEU A 121 -2.79 11.25 6.14
N LYS A 122 -2.13 12.23 6.79
CA LYS A 122 -1.47 12.07 8.08
C LYS A 122 -2.37 11.43 9.13
N THR A 123 -3.60 11.92 9.30
CA THR A 123 -4.57 11.33 10.26
C THR A 123 -4.85 9.85 9.99
N ARG A 124 -4.84 9.42 8.73
CA ARG A 124 -5.00 8.00 8.38
C ARG A 124 -3.73 7.21 8.68
N LEU A 125 -2.55 7.76 8.35
CA LEU A 125 -1.26 7.13 8.66
C LEU A 125 -1.10 6.92 10.17
N ASP A 126 -1.41 7.92 10.98
CA ASP A 126 -1.38 7.83 12.44
C ASP A 126 -2.31 6.70 12.95
N LEU A 127 -3.49 6.54 12.33
CA LEU A 127 -4.42 5.45 12.67
C LEU A 127 -3.85 4.09 12.28
N LEU A 128 -3.25 3.95 11.09
CA LEU A 128 -2.64 2.70 10.65
C LEU A 128 -1.49 2.31 11.60
N ASP A 129 -0.63 3.26 11.96
CA ASP A 129 0.48 3.02 12.87
C ASP A 129 -0.01 2.61 14.27
N GLU A 130 -0.84 3.45 14.90
CA GLU A 130 -1.24 3.25 16.28
C GLU A 130 -2.22 2.09 16.50
N LYS A 131 -3.14 1.85 15.55
CA LYS A 131 -4.27 0.92 15.75
C LYS A 131 -4.11 -0.40 15.02
N ILE A 132 -3.28 -0.44 13.98
CA ILE A 132 -3.07 -1.64 13.18
C ILE A 132 -1.66 -2.18 13.40
N LEU A 133 -0.62 -1.42 13.03
CA LEU A 133 0.78 -1.89 13.11
C LEU A 133 1.22 -2.20 14.53
N SER A 134 0.72 -1.48 15.54
CA SER A 134 0.97 -1.80 16.95
C SER A 134 0.57 -3.23 17.36
N GLY A 135 -0.40 -3.84 16.66
CA GLY A 135 -0.82 -5.23 16.85
C GLY A 135 0.13 -6.26 16.23
N TYR A 136 1.08 -5.83 15.40
CA TYR A 136 2.02 -6.67 14.65
C TYR A 136 3.48 -6.42 15.05
N ALA A 137 3.73 -5.96 16.29
CA ALA A 137 5.06 -5.60 16.77
C ALA A 137 6.12 -6.71 16.66
N GLU A 138 5.72 -7.99 16.70
CA GLU A 138 6.65 -9.10 16.48
C GLU A 138 6.99 -9.30 15.00
N ASP A 139 6.02 -9.16 14.09
CA ASP A 139 6.25 -9.26 12.65
C ASP A 139 7.12 -8.11 12.12
N LEU A 140 7.08 -6.95 12.77
CA LEU A 140 7.95 -5.80 12.47
C LEU A 140 9.42 -6.02 12.88
N LYS A 141 9.73 -7.01 13.74
CA LYS A 141 11.11 -7.35 14.12
C LYS A 141 11.74 -8.37 13.18
N ALA A 142 10.96 -8.98 12.30
CA ALA A 142 11.42 -10.01 11.39
C ALA A 142 12.23 -9.38 10.24
N PHE A 143 13.55 -9.34 10.42
CA PHE A 143 14.55 -9.02 9.39
C PHE A 143 15.51 -10.20 9.21
#